data_AF-A0A9C6X8X9-F1
#
_entry.id   AF-A0A9C6X8X9-F1
#
_cell.length_a   1.000
_cell.length_b   1.000
_cell.length_c   1.000
_cell.angle_alpha   90.00
_cell.angle_beta   90.00
_cell.angle_gamma   90.00
#
_symmetry.space_group_name_H-M   'P 1'
#
loop_
_entity.id
_entity.type
_entity.pdbx_description
1 polymer ?
#
loop_
_entity_poly.entity_id
_entity_poly.type
_entity_poly.pdbx_seq_one_letter_code
_entity_poly.pdbx_strand_id
1 'polypeptide(L)'
;MDVDAISDSGADDRQQEKAAALQDAAGVTRLVNVVCREDPIWSLELLQRAAATVEELRLNFPDEAHLLAVHAMPRLRRLEVTGNAYACVPELPAPLPGAGVLQWLRVDGLPRATTQTLLRALGRSLEVLQMGVGTAGDGEWPFSCDDLPSLLEQCGLRALRRLVLGRIVGCTHAAAPCDRQRADARRVLPGAEVLCNWCDSVAGEVV
;
A
#
# COMPACT_ATOMS: atom_id res chain seq x y z
N MET A 1 13.71 -11.66 -3.01
CA MET A 1 14.82 -10.71 -2.92
C MET A 1 14.46 -9.68 -1.88
N ASP A 2 15.27 -9.59 -0.84
CA ASP A 2 15.16 -8.56 0.20
C ASP A 2 16.32 -7.60 -0.01
N VAL A 3 16.01 -6.31 -0.16
CA VAL A 3 17.00 -5.26 -0.47
C VAL A 3 17.08 -4.19 0.61
N ASP A 4 16.54 -4.43 1.80
CA ASP A 4 16.44 -3.43 2.88
C ASP A 4 17.75 -2.65 3.06
N ALA A 5 18.83 -3.35 3.41
CA ALA A 5 20.14 -2.74 3.68
C ALA A 5 20.80 -2.07 2.45
N ILE A 6 20.44 -2.46 1.22
CA ILE A 6 20.99 -1.87 -0.01
C ILE A 6 20.20 -0.61 -0.38
N SER A 7 18.87 -0.69 -0.25
CA SER A 7 17.94 0.39 -0.61
C SER A 7 17.95 1.55 0.39
N ASP A 8 18.24 1.27 1.66
CA ASP A 8 18.39 2.28 2.71
C ASP A 8 19.77 2.99 2.69
N SER A 9 20.54 2.80 1.61
CA SER A 9 21.86 3.44 1.43
C SER A 9 21.82 4.53 0.36
N GLY A 10 22.59 5.60 0.56
CA GLY A 10 22.62 6.76 -0.33
C GLY A 10 23.11 6.42 -1.73
N ALA A 11 22.90 7.35 -2.67
CA ALA A 11 23.20 7.15 -4.09
C ALA A 11 24.65 6.76 -4.40
N ASP A 12 25.62 7.13 -3.56
CA ASP A 12 27.04 6.81 -3.73
C ASP A 12 27.51 5.58 -2.92
N ASP A 13 26.64 5.05 -2.06
CA ASP A 13 26.95 3.91 -1.18
C ASP A 13 26.69 2.57 -1.89
N ARG A 14 27.39 1.53 -1.46
CA ARG A 14 27.13 0.12 -1.83
C ARG A 14 26.98 -0.14 -3.34
N GLN A 15 27.68 0.61 -4.18
CA GLN A 15 27.56 0.56 -5.64
C GLN A 15 27.66 -0.85 -6.23
N GLN A 16 28.56 -1.68 -5.68
CA GLN A 16 28.74 -3.06 -6.12
C GLN A 16 27.52 -3.94 -5.78
N GLU A 17 26.96 -3.80 -4.56
CA GLU A 17 25.76 -4.52 -4.13
C GLU A 17 24.54 -4.05 -4.92
N LYS A 18 24.41 -2.74 -5.16
CA LYS A 18 23.38 -2.14 -6.00
C LYS A 18 23.43 -2.66 -7.43
N ALA A 19 24.61 -2.75 -8.04
CA ALA A 19 24.78 -3.28 -9.38
C ALA A 19 24.46 -4.79 -9.45
N ALA A 20 24.91 -5.58 -8.47
CA ALA A 20 24.57 -7.00 -8.38
C ALA A 20 23.05 -7.20 -8.22
N ALA A 21 22.42 -6.44 -7.32
CA ALA A 21 20.97 -6.47 -7.12
C ALA A 21 20.19 -6.18 -8.41
N LEU A 22 20.65 -5.19 -9.17
CA LEU A 22 20.06 -4.85 -10.47
C LEU A 22 20.20 -5.97 -11.51
N GLN A 23 21.31 -6.71 -11.51
CA GLN A 23 21.49 -7.87 -12.39
C GLN A 23 20.57 -9.03 -12.01
N ASP A 24 20.43 -9.27 -10.70
CA ASP A 24 19.63 -10.37 -10.15
C ASP A 24 18.12 -10.09 -10.16
N ALA A 25 17.70 -8.85 -10.40
CA ALA A 25 16.30 -8.42 -10.37
C ALA A 25 15.41 -9.11 -11.42
N ALA A 26 15.99 -9.48 -12.57
CA ALA A 26 15.27 -10.18 -13.62
C ALA A 26 14.91 -11.61 -13.18
N GLY A 27 13.63 -11.94 -13.12
CA GLY A 27 13.18 -13.26 -12.65
C GLY A 27 12.77 -13.29 -11.18
N VAL A 28 12.97 -12.21 -10.43
CA VAL A 28 12.49 -12.10 -9.05
C VAL A 28 10.97 -12.10 -9.04
N THR A 29 10.38 -12.97 -8.23
CA THR A 29 8.92 -13.05 -8.01
C THR A 29 8.47 -12.32 -6.74
N ARG A 30 9.34 -12.19 -5.75
CA ARG A 30 9.08 -11.48 -4.49
C ARG A 30 10.19 -10.47 -4.23
N LEU A 31 9.85 -9.18 -4.22
CA LEU A 31 10.78 -8.08 -3.96
C LEU A 31 10.28 -7.28 -2.75
N VAL A 32 11.05 -7.24 -1.66
CA VAL A 32 10.60 -6.64 -0.40
C VAL A 32 11.59 -5.64 0.16
N ASN A 33 11.08 -4.76 1.01
CA ASN A 33 11.81 -3.71 1.72
C ASN A 33 12.58 -2.77 0.78
N VAL A 34 11.96 -2.37 -0.33
CA VAL A 34 12.56 -1.36 -1.23
C VAL A 34 12.31 0.03 -0.66
N VAL A 35 13.34 0.67 -0.12
CA VAL A 35 13.31 2.08 0.30
C VAL A 35 13.57 2.97 -0.92
N CYS A 36 12.54 3.70 -1.36
CA CYS A 36 12.59 4.51 -2.58
C CYS A 36 13.24 5.90 -2.39
N ARG A 37 13.31 6.39 -1.15
CA ARG A 37 13.72 7.77 -0.87
C ARG A 37 15.23 8.01 -0.92
N GLU A 38 16.02 7.04 -0.46
CA GLU A 38 17.48 7.24 -0.28
C GLU A 38 18.25 7.21 -1.61
N ASP A 39 17.75 6.42 -2.57
CA ASP A 39 18.24 6.40 -3.96
C ASP A 39 17.07 6.13 -4.93
N PRO A 40 16.32 7.18 -5.33
CA PRO A 40 15.13 7.04 -6.15
C PRO A 40 15.44 6.58 -7.58
N ILE A 41 16.65 6.83 -8.08
CA ILE A 41 17.05 6.41 -9.43
C ILE A 41 17.29 4.90 -9.44
N TRP A 42 18.12 4.41 -8.52
CA TRP A 42 18.43 2.99 -8.43
C TRP A 42 17.19 2.14 -8.12
N SER A 43 16.37 2.59 -7.15
CA SER A 43 15.17 1.85 -6.77
C SER A 43 14.14 1.82 -7.90
N LEU A 44 13.96 2.90 -8.65
CA LEU A 44 13.13 2.89 -9.85
C LEU A 44 13.65 1.91 -10.92
N GLU A 45 14.97 1.90 -11.19
CA GLU A 45 15.58 0.97 -12.14
C GLU A 45 15.40 -0.50 -11.70
N LEU A 46 15.51 -0.78 -10.40
CA LEU A 46 15.26 -2.08 -9.81
C LEU A 46 13.82 -2.54 -10.08
N LEU A 47 12.83 -1.67 -9.84
CA LEU A 47 11.42 -1.99 -10.11
C LEU A 47 11.17 -2.27 -11.58
N GLN A 48 11.75 -1.46 -12.47
CA GLN A 48 11.59 -1.64 -13.92
C GLN A 48 12.17 -2.97 -14.41
N ARG A 49 13.33 -3.40 -13.88
CA ARG A 49 13.92 -4.70 -14.24
C ARG A 49 13.12 -5.89 -13.70
N ALA A 50 12.54 -5.76 -12.51
CA ALA A 50 11.75 -6.82 -11.89
C ALA A 50 10.29 -6.88 -12.41
N ALA A 51 9.84 -5.85 -13.14
CA ALA A 51 8.43 -5.61 -13.45
C ALA A 51 7.70 -6.81 -14.11
N ALA A 52 8.37 -7.54 -15.00
CA ALA A 52 7.76 -8.64 -15.74
C ALA A 52 7.47 -9.89 -14.89
N THR A 53 8.13 -10.06 -13.75
CA THR A 53 8.14 -11.31 -12.97
C THR A 53 7.63 -11.16 -11.55
N VAL A 54 7.67 -9.95 -10.98
CA VAL A 54 7.25 -9.71 -9.60
C VAL A 54 5.75 -9.96 -9.40
N GLU A 55 5.45 -10.77 -8.39
CA GLU A 55 4.11 -11.11 -7.91
C GLU A 55 3.84 -10.49 -6.54
N GLU A 56 4.87 -10.31 -5.72
CA GLU A 56 4.81 -9.68 -4.40
C GLU A 56 5.81 -8.54 -4.27
N LEU A 57 5.31 -7.36 -3.89
CA LEU A 57 6.13 -6.15 -3.75
C LEU A 57 5.86 -5.44 -2.43
N ARG A 58 6.93 -4.97 -1.76
CA ARG A 58 6.85 -4.04 -0.63
C ARG A 58 7.72 -2.81 -0.88
N LEU A 59 7.10 -1.64 -0.89
CA LEU A 59 7.74 -0.34 -1.08
C LEU A 59 7.64 0.53 0.17
N ASN A 60 8.71 1.25 0.47
CA ASN A 60 8.78 2.28 1.50
C ASN A 60 9.09 3.63 0.87
N PHE A 61 8.25 4.62 1.17
CA PHE A 61 8.34 6.00 0.72
C PHE A 61 8.40 6.18 -0.82
N PRO A 62 7.56 5.51 -1.62
CA PRO A 62 7.59 5.68 -3.08
C PRO A 62 7.12 7.08 -3.49
N ASP A 63 7.70 7.59 -4.56
CA ASP A 63 7.19 8.76 -5.29
C ASP A 63 6.25 8.33 -6.45
N GLU A 64 5.83 9.29 -7.28
CA GLU A 64 4.99 9.05 -8.43
C GLU A 64 5.60 8.06 -9.44
N ALA A 65 6.89 8.19 -9.76
CA ALA A 65 7.55 7.35 -10.76
C ALA A 65 7.61 5.88 -10.30
N HIS A 66 7.83 5.65 -9.01
CA HIS A 66 7.79 4.32 -8.43
C HIS A 66 6.39 3.71 -8.53
N LEU A 67 5.34 4.46 -8.16
CA LEU A 67 3.97 3.97 -8.25
C LEU A 67 3.54 3.70 -9.70
N LEU A 68 3.97 4.51 -10.66
CA LEU A 68 3.78 4.26 -12.09
C LEU A 68 4.48 2.97 -12.55
N ALA A 69 5.70 2.70 -12.07
CA ALA A 69 6.40 1.45 -12.38
C ALA A 69 5.65 0.23 -11.82
N VAL A 70 5.11 0.32 -10.60
CA VAL A 70 4.27 -0.73 -9.99
C VAL A 70 3.04 -1.02 -10.84
N HIS A 71 2.41 0.02 -11.40
CA HIS A 71 1.25 -0.15 -12.27
C HIS A 71 1.54 -0.90 -13.57
N ALA A 72 2.78 -0.86 -14.04
CA ALA A 72 3.20 -1.57 -15.24
C ALA A 72 3.53 -3.06 -14.99
N MET A 73 3.39 -3.57 -13.76
CA MET A 73 3.74 -4.95 -13.40
C MET A 73 2.58 -5.92 -13.66
N PRO A 74 2.60 -6.73 -14.74
CA PRO A 74 1.45 -7.51 -15.18
C PRO A 74 1.15 -8.73 -14.31
N ARG A 75 2.05 -9.11 -13.40
CA ARG A 75 1.93 -10.29 -12.53
C ARG A 75 1.73 -9.95 -11.06
N LEU A 76 1.74 -8.67 -10.70
CA LEU A 76 1.69 -8.24 -9.31
C LEU A 76 0.33 -8.60 -8.68
N ARG A 77 0.37 -9.43 -7.64
CA ARG A 77 -0.80 -9.92 -6.90
C ARG A 77 -0.89 -9.35 -5.49
N ARG A 78 0.27 -9.07 -4.88
CA ARG A 78 0.38 -8.55 -3.51
C ARG A 78 1.25 -7.30 -3.50
N LEU A 79 0.70 -6.21 -2.99
CA LEU A 79 1.40 -4.94 -2.85
C LEU A 79 1.30 -4.42 -1.42
N GLU A 80 2.42 -4.07 -0.83
CA GLU A 80 2.49 -3.29 0.41
C GLU A 80 3.20 -1.97 0.12
N VAL A 81 2.56 -0.86 0.51
CA VAL A 81 3.14 0.48 0.36
C VAL A 81 3.06 1.21 1.68
N THR A 82 4.23 1.61 2.18
CA THR A 82 4.37 2.54 3.29
C THR A 82 4.80 3.89 2.74
N GLY A 83 4.09 4.96 3.11
CA GLY A 83 4.34 6.32 2.62
C GLY A 83 4.68 7.31 3.72
N ASN A 84 4.74 8.57 3.31
CA ASN A 84 4.68 9.71 4.21
C ASN A 84 3.38 10.49 3.96
N ALA A 85 2.49 10.53 4.94
CA ALA A 85 1.15 11.07 4.79
C ALA A 85 1.14 12.58 4.48
N TYR A 86 2.25 13.26 4.81
CA TYR A 86 2.45 14.69 4.62
C TYR A 86 3.21 15.03 3.34
N ALA A 87 3.66 14.02 2.58
CA ALA A 87 4.30 14.26 1.31
C ALA A 87 3.27 14.69 0.26
N CYS A 88 3.63 15.68 -0.56
CA CYS A 88 2.87 16.02 -1.76
C CYS A 88 3.16 14.97 -2.82
N VAL A 89 2.36 13.90 -2.88
CA VAL A 89 2.47 12.89 -3.94
C VAL A 89 1.43 13.23 -5.01
N PRO A 90 1.85 13.41 -6.28
CA PRO A 90 0.95 13.64 -7.41
C PRO A 90 -0.13 12.57 -7.52
N GLU A 91 -1.32 12.97 -7.98
CA GLU A 91 -2.41 12.05 -8.26
C GLU A 91 -2.00 11.12 -9.41
N LEU A 92 -2.09 9.80 -9.19
CA LEU A 92 -1.80 8.83 -10.23
C LEU A 92 -2.78 8.97 -11.39
N PRO A 93 -2.33 8.98 -12.66
CA PRO A 93 -3.22 9.05 -13.81
C PRO A 93 -4.14 7.82 -13.87
N ALA A 94 -5.42 8.04 -14.15
CA ALA A 94 -6.43 6.98 -14.32
C ALA A 94 -6.68 6.66 -15.81
N PRO A 95 -7.14 5.43 -16.18
CA PRO A 95 -7.09 4.15 -15.48
C PRO A 95 -5.88 3.27 -15.91
N LEU A 96 -5.53 2.34 -15.03
CA LEU A 96 -4.31 1.53 -15.10
C LEU A 96 -4.45 0.34 -16.08
N PRO A 97 -3.64 0.24 -17.13
CA PRO A 97 -3.56 -0.97 -17.95
C PRO A 97 -2.90 -2.09 -17.12
N GLY A 98 -3.61 -3.19 -16.85
CA GLY A 98 -3.04 -4.36 -16.15
C GLY A 98 -3.36 -4.48 -14.66
N ALA A 99 -4.05 -3.52 -14.05
CA ALA A 99 -4.48 -3.58 -12.63
C ALA A 99 -5.45 -4.74 -12.28
N GLY A 100 -5.85 -5.55 -13.26
CA GLY A 100 -6.81 -6.64 -13.09
C GLY A 100 -6.32 -7.84 -12.27
N VAL A 101 -5.04 -7.91 -11.93
CA VAL A 101 -4.44 -9.05 -11.20
C VAL A 101 -4.11 -8.78 -9.73
N LEU A 102 -4.06 -7.52 -9.30
CA LEU A 102 -3.72 -7.21 -7.91
C LEU A 102 -4.89 -7.54 -6.99
N GLN A 103 -4.69 -8.50 -6.10
CA GLN A 103 -5.73 -9.05 -5.23
C GLN A 103 -5.56 -8.62 -3.77
N TRP A 104 -4.34 -8.30 -3.35
CA TRP A 104 -4.02 -7.95 -1.97
C TRP A 104 -3.24 -6.64 -1.93
N LEU A 105 -3.72 -5.69 -1.12
CA LEU A 105 -3.10 -4.39 -0.92
C LEU A 105 -3.00 -4.09 0.58
N ARG A 106 -1.82 -3.66 1.02
CA ARG A 106 -1.62 -2.96 2.28
C ARG A 106 -1.11 -1.54 2.02
N VAL A 107 -1.78 -0.57 2.61
CA VAL A 107 -1.37 0.84 2.57
C VAL A 107 -1.20 1.37 3.98
N ASP A 108 -0.05 2.01 4.22
CA ASP A 108 0.25 2.68 5.47
C ASP A 108 0.89 4.04 5.18
N GLY A 109 0.46 5.09 5.89
CA GLY A 109 1.06 6.42 5.76
C GLY A 109 1.01 7.05 4.36
N LEU A 110 0.16 6.62 3.43
CA LEU A 110 0.02 7.31 2.14
C LEU A 110 -0.88 8.55 2.27
N PRO A 111 -0.65 9.61 1.49
CA PRO A 111 -1.59 10.73 1.40
C PRO A 111 -3.00 10.25 1.02
N ARG A 112 -4.02 10.94 1.53
CA ARG A 112 -5.42 10.54 1.36
C ARG A 112 -5.82 10.46 -0.11
N ALA A 113 -5.49 11.48 -0.90
CA ALA A 113 -5.81 11.54 -2.32
C ALA A 113 -5.16 10.38 -3.09
N THR A 114 -3.86 10.11 -2.85
CA THR A 114 -3.13 8.98 -3.43
C THR A 114 -3.77 7.65 -3.07
N THR A 115 -4.13 7.46 -1.80
CA THR A 115 -4.83 6.25 -1.32
C THR A 115 -6.14 6.06 -2.08
N GLN A 116 -6.93 7.13 -2.21
CA GLN A 116 -8.23 7.07 -2.89
C GLN A 116 -8.09 6.73 -4.38
N THR A 117 -7.14 7.34 -5.08
CA THR A 117 -6.88 7.04 -6.50
C THR A 117 -6.42 5.60 -6.68
N LEU A 118 -5.52 5.10 -5.83
CA LEU A 118 -5.07 3.71 -5.85
C LEU A 118 -6.24 2.74 -5.64
N LEU A 119 -7.09 2.98 -4.63
CA LEU A 119 -8.24 2.15 -4.35
C LEU A 119 -9.29 2.16 -5.48
N ARG A 120 -9.59 3.32 -6.07
CA ARG A 120 -10.49 3.42 -7.23
C ARG A 120 -9.97 2.60 -8.40
N ALA A 121 -8.68 2.67 -8.68
CA ALA A 121 -8.07 1.96 -9.80
C ALA A 121 -8.12 0.43 -9.62
N LEU A 122 -8.11 -0.03 -8.38
CA LEU A 122 -8.13 -1.45 -8.00
C LEU A 122 -9.53 -1.98 -7.64
N GLY A 123 -10.57 -1.16 -7.72
CA GLY A 123 -11.90 -1.50 -7.18
C GLY A 123 -12.56 -2.75 -7.76
N ARG A 124 -12.09 -3.23 -8.92
CA ARG A 124 -12.62 -4.44 -9.58
C ARG A 124 -11.84 -5.73 -9.28
N SER A 125 -10.59 -5.62 -8.81
CA SER A 125 -9.68 -6.76 -8.63
C SER A 125 -9.29 -6.98 -7.17
N LEU A 126 -9.34 -5.93 -6.34
CA LEU A 126 -8.87 -6.00 -4.96
C LEU A 126 -9.79 -6.86 -4.09
N GLU A 127 -9.26 -7.96 -3.56
CA GLU A 127 -9.96 -8.90 -2.69
C GLU A 127 -9.67 -8.65 -1.20
N VAL A 128 -8.44 -8.25 -0.87
CA VAL A 128 -7.99 -7.99 0.49
C VAL A 128 -7.35 -6.61 0.58
N LEU A 129 -7.83 -5.80 1.50
CA LEU A 129 -7.32 -4.47 1.79
C LEU A 129 -6.93 -4.37 3.27
N GLN A 130 -5.69 -3.97 3.54
CA GLN A 130 -5.24 -3.56 4.85
C GLN A 130 -4.88 -2.08 4.82
N MET A 131 -5.40 -1.29 5.76
CA MET A 131 -5.16 0.15 5.81
C MET A 131 -4.72 0.58 7.20
N GLY A 132 -3.60 1.28 7.30
CA GLY A 132 -3.20 2.01 8.49
C GLY A 132 -4.08 3.24 8.69
N VAL A 133 -5.12 3.17 9.54
CA VAL A 133 -6.03 4.29 9.83
C VAL A 133 -6.49 4.29 11.29
N GLY A 134 -6.64 5.49 11.85
CA GLY A 134 -7.24 5.71 13.16
C GLY A 134 -8.76 5.68 13.15
N THR A 135 -9.36 5.77 14.34
CA THR A 135 -10.80 6.00 14.50
C THR A 135 -11.17 7.48 14.30
N ALA A 136 -12.46 7.83 14.37
CA ALA A 136 -12.87 9.23 14.37
C ALA A 136 -12.29 9.98 15.58
N GLY A 137 -11.79 11.19 15.36
CA GLY A 137 -11.19 12.09 16.36
C GLY A 137 -10.62 13.36 15.71
N ASP A 138 -9.91 14.18 16.50
CA ASP A 138 -9.43 15.51 16.08
C ASP A 138 -8.13 15.49 15.25
N GLY A 139 -7.58 14.30 14.97
CA GLY A 139 -6.39 14.16 14.13
C GLY A 139 -6.66 14.37 12.65
N GLU A 140 -5.59 14.51 11.87
CA GLU A 140 -5.68 14.46 10.41
C GLU A 140 -5.52 13.02 9.91
N TRP A 141 -5.80 12.81 8.62
CA TRP A 141 -5.50 11.55 7.95
C TRP A 141 -3.99 11.21 8.06
N PRO A 142 -3.59 9.95 8.31
CA PRO A 142 -4.44 8.77 8.59
C PRO A 142 -4.72 8.54 10.09
N PHE A 143 -4.30 9.44 10.98
CA PHE A 143 -4.45 9.29 12.44
C PHE A 143 -5.89 9.43 12.94
N SER A 144 -6.74 10.11 12.15
CA SER A 144 -8.19 10.12 12.28
C SER A 144 -8.84 9.78 10.94
N CYS A 145 -9.96 9.06 10.97
CA CYS A 145 -10.72 8.74 9.77
C CYS A 145 -12.22 8.55 10.08
N ASP A 146 -12.91 9.68 10.24
CA ASP A 146 -14.36 9.76 10.46
C ASP A 146 -15.16 9.48 9.18
N ASP A 147 -14.62 9.84 8.02
CA ASP A 147 -15.25 9.70 6.71
C ASP A 147 -14.82 8.45 5.94
N LEU A 148 -14.24 7.45 6.63
CA LEU A 148 -13.83 6.17 6.03
C LEU A 148 -14.95 5.53 5.17
N PRO A 149 -16.22 5.47 5.62
CA PRO A 149 -17.28 4.85 4.81
C PRO A 149 -17.47 5.55 3.47
N SER A 150 -17.44 6.89 3.45
CA SER A 150 -17.56 7.69 2.23
C SER A 150 -16.40 7.44 1.27
N LEU A 151 -15.17 7.33 1.79
CA LEU A 151 -14.00 6.99 0.98
C LEU A 151 -14.16 5.61 0.33
N LEU A 152 -14.55 4.59 1.10
CA LEU A 152 -14.71 3.22 0.62
C LEU A 152 -15.82 3.12 -0.44
N GLU A 153 -16.96 3.78 -0.21
CA GLU A 153 -18.07 3.84 -1.16
C GLU A 153 -17.64 4.47 -2.50
N GLN A 154 -16.94 5.61 -2.46
CA GLN A 154 -16.43 6.30 -3.64
C GLN A 154 -15.38 5.49 -4.42
N CYS A 155 -14.70 4.54 -3.76
CA CYS A 155 -13.71 3.69 -4.40
C CYS A 155 -14.32 2.51 -5.18
N GLY A 156 -15.59 2.16 -4.92
CA GLY A 156 -16.28 1.11 -5.67
C GLY A 156 -15.59 -0.26 -5.58
N LEU A 157 -15.15 -0.65 -4.38
CA LEU A 157 -14.40 -1.88 -4.08
C LEU A 157 -15.28 -3.16 -4.16
N ARG A 158 -15.74 -3.51 -5.37
CA ARG A 158 -16.75 -4.56 -5.62
C ARG A 158 -16.24 -5.99 -5.41
N ALA A 159 -14.94 -6.22 -5.58
CA ALA A 159 -14.31 -7.52 -5.39
C ALA A 159 -13.86 -7.77 -3.94
N LEU A 160 -13.98 -6.76 -3.07
CA LEU A 160 -13.40 -6.82 -1.74
C LEU A 160 -14.12 -7.85 -0.86
N ARG A 161 -13.34 -8.78 -0.32
CA ARG A 161 -13.77 -9.84 0.59
C ARG A 161 -13.35 -9.56 2.02
N ARG A 162 -12.24 -8.84 2.21
CA ARG A 162 -11.68 -8.56 3.54
C ARG A 162 -11.06 -7.17 3.62
N LEU A 163 -11.48 -6.41 4.63
CA LEU A 163 -10.92 -5.14 5.03
C LEU A 163 -10.34 -5.26 6.44
N VAL A 164 -9.05 -5.01 6.60
CA VAL A 164 -8.39 -4.94 7.91
C VAL A 164 -8.00 -3.49 8.19
N LEU A 165 -8.56 -2.93 9.25
CA LEU A 165 -8.20 -1.62 9.79
C LEU A 165 -7.01 -1.81 10.74
N GLY A 166 -5.83 -1.45 10.25
CA GLY A 166 -4.60 -1.42 11.00
C GLY A 166 -4.52 -0.16 11.84
N ARG A 167 -4.42 -0.30 13.16
CA ARG A 167 -4.14 0.83 14.05
C ARG A 167 -2.63 1.06 14.10
N ILE A 168 -2.22 2.20 13.56
CA ILE A 168 -0.83 2.65 13.52
C ILE A 168 -0.42 3.28 14.86
N VAL A 169 0.86 3.30 15.15
CA VAL A 169 1.38 3.97 16.36
C VAL A 169 0.96 5.45 16.34
N GLY A 170 0.39 5.92 17.45
CA GLY A 170 -0.06 7.31 17.60
C GLY A 170 -1.46 7.61 17.05
N CYS A 171 -2.15 6.66 16.41
CA CYS A 171 -3.55 6.89 16.03
C CYS A 171 -4.50 6.83 17.24
N THR A 172 -5.65 7.48 17.10
CA THR A 172 -6.72 7.35 18.09
C THR A 172 -7.35 5.96 17.96
N HIS A 173 -7.54 5.29 19.09
CA HIS A 173 -8.26 4.02 19.15
C HIS A 173 -9.00 3.86 20.47
N ALA A 174 -10.31 4.05 20.43
CA ALA A 174 -11.22 3.65 21.50
C ALA A 174 -12.19 2.58 20.98
N ALA A 175 -12.58 1.63 21.84
CA ALA A 175 -13.39 0.48 21.45
C ALA A 175 -14.72 0.89 20.78
N ALA A 176 -15.50 1.78 21.41
CA ALA A 176 -16.79 2.20 20.86
C ALA A 176 -16.68 2.95 19.50
N PRO A 177 -15.77 3.92 19.32
CA PRO A 177 -15.49 4.49 17.99
C PRO A 177 -15.03 3.46 16.95
N CYS A 178 -14.20 2.49 17.35
CA CYS A 178 -13.75 1.41 16.47
C CYS A 178 -14.93 0.53 16.01
N ASP A 179 -15.79 0.12 16.93
CA ASP A 179 -16.98 -0.68 16.61
C ASP A 179 -17.92 0.06 15.67
N ARG A 180 -18.14 1.35 15.91
CA ARG A 180 -18.93 2.22 15.03
C ARG A 180 -18.31 2.32 13.63
N GLN A 181 -17.02 2.61 13.53
CA GLN A 181 -16.30 2.71 12.25
C GLN A 181 -16.39 1.39 11.47
N ARG A 182 -16.21 0.24 12.14
CA ARG A 182 -16.37 -1.09 11.52
C ARG A 182 -17.80 -1.33 11.04
N ALA A 183 -18.80 -0.99 11.86
CA ALA A 183 -20.20 -1.12 11.49
C ALA A 183 -20.55 -0.27 10.26
N ASP A 184 -20.09 0.99 10.23
CA ASP A 184 -20.31 1.90 9.11
C ASP A 184 -19.63 1.39 7.82
N ALA A 185 -18.38 0.90 7.92
CA ALA A 185 -17.68 0.28 6.79
C ALA A 185 -18.41 -0.97 6.25
N ARG A 186 -18.97 -1.82 7.13
CA ARG A 186 -19.78 -2.99 6.70
C ARG A 186 -21.03 -2.60 5.93
N ARG A 187 -21.65 -1.44 6.24
CA ARG A 187 -22.83 -0.98 5.50
C ARG A 187 -22.51 -0.67 4.04
N VAL A 188 -21.34 -0.10 3.77
CA VAL A 188 -20.89 0.26 2.41
C VAL A 188 -20.18 -0.91 1.69
N LEU A 189 -19.77 -1.95 2.43
CA LEU A 189 -19.13 -3.16 1.91
C LEU A 189 -19.88 -4.44 2.37
N PRO A 190 -21.14 -4.65 1.95
CA PRO A 190 -22.01 -5.69 2.52
C PRO A 190 -21.54 -7.13 2.30
N GLY A 191 -20.55 -7.37 1.43
CA GLY A 191 -19.93 -8.68 1.19
C GLY A 191 -18.54 -8.87 1.79
N ALA A 192 -17.98 -7.84 2.44
CA ALA A 192 -16.62 -7.88 2.97
C ALA A 192 -16.62 -8.08 4.50
N GLU A 193 -15.70 -8.93 4.97
CA GLU A 193 -15.35 -8.99 6.38
C GLU A 193 -14.59 -7.72 6.78
N VAL A 194 -15.02 -7.06 7.86
CA VAL A 194 -14.35 -5.85 8.37
C VAL A 194 -13.77 -6.11 9.77
N LEU A 195 -12.45 -6.05 9.86
CA LEU A 195 -11.66 -6.37 11.04
C LEU A 195 -10.83 -5.17 11.50
N CYS A 196 -10.48 -5.16 12.78
CA CYS A 196 -9.48 -4.29 13.39
C CYS A 196 -8.34 -5.17 13.90
N ASN A 197 -7.09 -4.85 13.55
CA ASN A 197 -5.94 -5.66 13.97
C ASN A 197 -5.77 -5.70 15.50
N TRP A 198 -6.16 -4.63 16.22
CA TRP A 198 -6.07 -4.58 17.67
C TRP A 198 -7.24 -5.31 18.37
N CYS A 199 -8.47 -5.10 17.93
CA CYS A 199 -9.64 -5.68 18.59
C CYS A 199 -9.80 -7.18 18.30
N ASP A 200 -9.53 -7.59 17.06
CA ASP A 200 -9.79 -8.97 16.62
C ASP A 200 -8.53 -9.85 16.67
N SER A 201 -7.41 -9.34 17.21
CA SER A 201 -6.11 -10.04 17.27
C SER A 201 -5.64 -10.59 15.91
N VAL A 202 -6.01 -9.90 14.84
CA VAL A 202 -5.57 -10.25 13.50
C VAL A 202 -4.15 -9.74 13.37
N ALA A 203 -3.19 -10.65 13.17
CA ALA A 203 -1.86 -10.26 12.77
C ALA A 203 -2.00 -9.40 11.52
N GLY A 204 -1.66 -8.10 11.62
CA GLY A 204 -1.21 -7.41 10.43
C GLY A 204 0.01 -8.19 10.02
N GLU A 205 -0.08 -8.99 8.95
CA GLU A 205 1.01 -9.87 8.54
C GLU A 205 2.27 -9.01 8.37
N VAL A 206 3.12 -9.01 9.40
CA VAL A 206 4.47 -8.46 9.35
C VAL A 206 5.27 -9.61 8.78
N VAL A 207 5.23 -9.76 7.45
CA VAL A 207 6.11 -10.68 6.71
C VAL A 207 7.44 -9.98 6.46
#